data_AF-A0A9E7I6K2-F1
#
_entry.id   AF-A0A9E7I6K2-F1
#
_cell.length_a   1.000
_cell.length_b   1.000
_cell.length_c   1.000
_cell.angle_alpha   90.00
_cell.angle_beta   90.00
_cell.angle_gamma   90.00
#
_symmetry.space_group_name_H-M   'P 1'
#
loop_
_entity.id
_entity.type
_entity.pdbx_description
1 polymer ?
#
loop_
_entity_poly.entity_id
_entity_poly.type
_entity_poly.pdbx_seq_one_letter_code
_entity_poly.pdbx_strand_id
1 'polypeptide(L)'
;SDRKKRLQRQGVISSSDKEKGYLQELIYKLSKVGQALENDDLTAASSLLGPSTNADWVKNVNAAFAKLSTSPEEKTEVDNFNSSLTSLFRSVGDRDIESSKLAFVSSASALEKWVGFAGLVGQLKGL
;
A
#
# COMPACT_ATOMS: atom_id res chain seq x y z
N SER A 1 -27.11 -3.33 13.53
CA SER A 1 -27.03 -1.88 13.32
C SER A 1 -25.62 -1.43 12.97
N ASP A 2 -25.47 -0.74 11.84
CA ASP A 2 -24.24 -0.11 11.35
C ASP A 2 -23.51 0.76 12.38
N ARG A 3 -24.25 1.38 13.30
CA ARG A 3 -23.68 2.19 14.39
C ARG A 3 -22.69 1.42 15.28
N LYS A 4 -22.97 0.15 15.58
CA LYS A 4 -22.10 -0.70 16.42
C LYS A 4 -20.82 -1.11 15.68
N LYS A 5 -20.90 -1.34 14.36
CA LYS A 5 -19.73 -1.62 13.50
C LYS A 5 -18.84 -0.38 13.36
N ARG A 6 -19.43 0.80 13.19
CA ARG A 6 -18.71 2.08 13.10
C ARG A 6 -17.92 2.42 14.38
N LEU A 7 -18.51 2.23 15.55
CA LEU A 7 -17.83 2.50 16.83
C LEU A 7 -16.67 1.53 17.10
N GLN A 8 -16.84 0.24 16.81
CA GLN A 8 -15.75 -0.74 16.93
C GLN A 8 -14.59 -0.40 15.99
N ARG A 9 -14.88 0.02 14.75
CA ARG A 9 -13.85 0.46 13.80
C ARG A 9 -13.08 1.68 14.30
N GLN A 10 -13.77 2.68 14.83
CA GLN A 10 -13.10 3.85 15.41
C GLN A 10 -12.17 3.48 16.57
N GLY A 11 -12.56 2.52 17.42
CA GLY A 11 -11.71 2.02 18.51
C GLY A 11 -10.49 1.22 18.04
N VAL A 12 -10.62 0.43 16.97
CA VAL A 12 -9.47 -0.27 16.35
C VAL A 12 -8.50 0.73 15.73
N ILE A 13 -9.01 1.74 15.02
CA ILE A 13 -8.19 2.76 14.35
C ILE A 13 -7.47 3.65 15.38
N SER A 14 -8.11 4.00 16.50
CA SER A 14 -7.48 4.84 17.53
C SER A 14 -6.39 4.13 18.34
N SER A 15 -6.36 2.79 18.33
CA SER A 15 -5.37 1.97 19.04
C SER A 15 -4.27 1.40 18.14
N SER A 16 -4.27 1.74 16.85
CA SER A 16 -3.39 1.15 15.83
C SER A 16 -2.28 2.10 15.35
N ASP A 17 -1.63 2.80 16.27
CA ASP A 17 -0.55 3.75 15.95
C ASP A 17 0.63 3.07 15.25
N LYS A 18 0.93 1.83 15.63
CA LYS A 18 1.99 1.03 15.00
C LYS A 18 1.66 0.71 13.55
N GLU A 19 0.45 0.24 13.27
CA GLU A 19 0.01 -0.10 11.92
C GLU A 19 -0.13 1.14 11.04
N LYS A 20 -0.57 2.28 11.59
CA LYS A 20 -0.52 3.57 10.90
C LYS A 20 0.91 3.97 10.55
N GLY A 21 1.87 3.72 11.43
CA GLY A 21 3.29 3.90 11.14
C GLY A 21 3.75 3.08 9.93
N TYR A 22 3.36 1.81 9.86
CA TYR A 22 3.66 0.95 8.71
C TYR A 22 3.02 1.45 7.40
N LEU A 23 1.78 1.93 7.46
CA LEU A 23 1.11 2.52 6.29
C LEU A 23 1.72 3.86 5.87
N GLN A 24 2.23 4.64 6.84
CA GLN A 24 2.94 5.88 6.53
C GLN A 24 4.30 5.60 5.85
N GLU A 25 5.01 4.55 6.28
CA GLU A 25 6.22 4.06 5.62
C GLU A 25 5.92 3.59 4.18
N LEU A 26 4.81 2.87 3.98
CA LEU A 26 4.34 2.47 2.65
C LEU A 26 4.16 3.66 1.72
N ILE A 27 3.41 4.68 2.15
CA ILE A 27 3.14 5.87 1.33
C ILE A 27 4.42 6.60 0.99
N TYR A 28 5.32 6.75 1.97
CA TYR A 28 6.63 7.35 1.72
C TYR A 28 7.42 6.56 0.66
N LYS A 29 7.48 5.23 0.77
CA LYS A 29 8.16 4.37 -0.19
C LYS A 29 7.55 4.46 -1.58
N LEU A 30 6.22 4.36 -1.70
CA LEU A 30 5.55 4.48 -3.00
C LEU A 30 5.74 5.87 -3.61
N SER A 31 5.72 6.94 -2.82
CA SER A 31 6.01 8.28 -3.31
C SER A 31 7.41 8.38 -3.92
N LYS A 32 8.42 7.79 -3.26
CA LYS A 32 9.80 7.75 -3.78
C LYS A 32 9.95 6.84 -5.01
N VAL A 33 9.27 5.70 -5.04
CA VAL A 33 9.25 4.82 -6.21
C VAL A 33 8.58 5.51 -7.39
N GLY A 34 7.45 6.20 -7.18
CA GLY A 34 6.78 7.00 -8.20
C GLY A 34 7.69 8.07 -8.80
N GLN A 35 8.39 8.84 -7.95
CA GLN A 35 9.39 9.83 -8.39
C GLN A 35 10.50 9.19 -9.23
N ALA A 36 10.99 8.00 -8.85
CA ALA A 36 12.00 7.30 -9.63
C ALA A 36 11.46 6.84 -11.00
N LEU A 37 10.24 6.30 -11.03
CA LEU A 37 9.58 5.86 -12.27
C LEU A 37 9.24 7.01 -13.21
N GLU A 38 8.85 8.18 -12.69
CA GLU A 38 8.64 9.39 -13.49
C GLU A 38 9.92 9.82 -14.22
N ASN A 39 11.08 9.58 -13.61
CA ASN A 39 12.40 9.87 -14.19
C ASN A 39 13.01 8.68 -14.95
N ASP A 40 12.23 7.62 -15.20
CA ASP A 40 12.69 6.36 -15.81
C ASP A 40 13.87 5.68 -15.09
N ASP A 41 14.10 6.03 -13.81
CA ASP A 41 15.20 5.50 -13.00
C ASP A 41 14.79 4.19 -12.30
N LEU A 42 14.81 3.10 -13.07
CA LEU A 42 14.54 1.76 -12.56
C LEU A 42 15.56 1.28 -11.53
N THR A 43 16.76 1.85 -11.52
CA THR A 43 17.79 1.51 -10.53
C THR A 43 17.42 2.08 -9.16
N ALA A 44 17.01 3.35 -9.11
CA ALA A 44 16.50 3.97 -7.89
C ALA A 44 15.20 3.30 -7.42
N ALA A 45 14.27 3.01 -8.35
CA ALA A 45 13.03 2.30 -8.01
C ALA A 45 13.31 0.92 -7.39
N SER A 46 14.22 0.14 -7.98
CA SER A 46 14.65 -1.17 -7.46
C SER A 46 15.28 -1.04 -6.08
N SER A 47 16.15 -0.05 -5.87
CA SER A 47 16.79 0.18 -4.56
C SER A 47 15.79 0.53 -3.45
N LEU A 48 14.70 1.23 -3.78
CA LEU A 48 13.66 1.62 -2.82
C LEU A 48 12.72 0.47 -2.47
N LEU A 49 12.32 -0.31 -3.48
CA LEU A 49 11.49 -1.50 -3.32
C LEU A 49 12.23 -2.58 -2.54
N GLY A 50 13.52 -2.74 -2.84
CA GLY A 50 14.35 -3.82 -2.33
C GLY A 50 14.25 -5.08 -3.19
N PRO A 51 14.85 -6.19 -2.73
CA PRO A 51 15.10 -7.35 -3.58
C PRO A 51 13.85 -8.18 -3.90
N SER A 52 12.80 -8.09 -3.08
CA SER A 52 11.56 -8.84 -3.29
C SER A 52 10.44 -8.37 -2.35
N THR A 53 9.24 -8.89 -2.59
CA THR A 53 8.06 -8.74 -1.72
C THR A 53 8.23 -9.35 -0.32
N ASN A 54 9.33 -10.05 -0.04
CA ASN A 54 9.68 -10.55 1.30
C ASN A 54 10.37 -9.51 2.20
N ALA A 55 10.56 -8.27 1.72
CA ALA A 55 11.11 -7.19 2.51
C ALA A 55 10.26 -6.90 3.76
N ASP A 56 10.90 -6.50 4.86
CA ASP A 56 10.22 -6.35 6.15
C ASP A 56 9.13 -5.26 6.13
N TRP A 57 9.32 -4.21 5.33
CA TRP A 57 8.30 -3.18 5.15
C TRP A 57 7.02 -3.74 4.51
N VAL A 58 7.13 -4.69 3.57
CA VAL A 58 5.98 -5.36 2.94
C VAL A 58 5.26 -6.27 3.95
N LYS A 59 6.02 -7.01 4.78
CA LYS A 59 5.45 -7.82 5.87
C LYS A 59 4.70 -6.96 6.89
N ASN A 60 5.30 -5.84 7.29
CA ASN A 60 4.71 -4.88 8.23
C ASN A 60 3.41 -4.27 7.68
N VAL A 61 3.40 -3.90 6.40
CA VAL A 61 2.20 -3.42 5.70
C VAL A 61 1.11 -4.47 5.65
N ASN A 62 1.46 -5.73 5.32
CA ASN A 62 0.48 -6.81 5.33
C ASN A 62 -0.07 -7.12 6.73
N ALA A 63 0.73 -6.96 7.79
CA ALA A 63 0.25 -7.03 9.16
C ALA A 63 -0.74 -5.90 9.48
N ALA A 64 -0.46 -4.66 9.01
CA ALA A 64 -1.38 -3.54 9.13
C ALA A 64 -2.70 -3.79 8.40
N PHE A 65 -2.64 -4.26 7.15
CA PHE A 65 -3.82 -4.63 6.38
C PHE A 65 -4.63 -5.73 7.05
N ALA A 66 -3.99 -6.80 7.54
CA ALA A 66 -4.68 -7.89 8.21
C ALA A 66 -5.46 -7.41 9.46
N LYS A 67 -4.93 -6.42 10.19
CA LYS A 67 -5.58 -5.85 11.38
C LYS A 67 -6.71 -4.86 11.03
N LEU A 68 -6.51 -4.05 9.99
CA LEU A 68 -7.39 -2.93 9.65
C LEU A 68 -8.49 -3.30 8.65
N SER A 69 -8.30 -4.36 7.85
CA SER A 69 -9.27 -4.86 6.88
C SER A 69 -10.26 -5.84 7.51
N THR A 70 -11.48 -5.38 7.70
CA THR A 70 -12.58 -6.12 8.33
C THR A 70 -13.71 -6.45 7.37
N SER A 71 -13.91 -5.68 6.29
CA SER A 71 -14.94 -5.95 5.27
C SER A 71 -14.38 -6.73 4.08
N PRO A 72 -15.26 -7.40 3.29
CA PRO A 72 -14.86 -8.03 2.04
C PRO A 72 -14.24 -7.05 1.04
N GLU A 73 -14.79 -5.83 0.92
CA GLU A 73 -14.29 -4.81 -0.01
C GLU A 73 -12.88 -4.35 0.35
N GLU A 74 -12.60 -4.15 1.65
CA GLU A 74 -11.25 -3.84 2.13
C GLU A 74 -10.27 -4.97 1.81
N LYS A 75 -10.68 -6.23 2.01
CA LYS A 75 -9.82 -7.38 1.71
C LYS A 75 -9.54 -7.51 0.21
N THR A 76 -10.56 -7.30 -0.63
CA THR A 76 -10.40 -7.29 -2.09
C THR A 76 -9.38 -6.25 -2.54
N GLU A 77 -9.42 -5.03 -2.00
CA GLU A 77 -8.45 -4.01 -2.38
C GLU A 77 -7.05 -4.28 -1.83
N VAL A 78 -6.92 -4.96 -0.69
CA VAL A 78 -5.61 -5.47 -0.21
C VAL A 78 -5.04 -6.53 -1.16
N ASP A 79 -5.88 -7.45 -1.65
CA ASP A 79 -5.45 -8.48 -2.59
C ASP A 79 -5.02 -7.86 -3.93
N ASN A 80 -5.79 -6.89 -4.43
CA ASN A 80 -5.45 -6.10 -5.62
C ASN A 80 -4.12 -5.36 -5.45
N PHE A 81 -3.94 -4.70 -4.30
CA PHE A 81 -2.71 -4.00 -3.95
C PHE A 81 -1.51 -4.95 -3.94
N ASN A 82 -1.62 -6.09 -3.27
CA ASN A 82 -0.53 -7.06 -3.18
C ASN A 82 -0.18 -7.69 -4.53
N SER A 83 -1.18 -7.96 -5.37
CA SER A 83 -0.98 -8.48 -6.72
C SER A 83 -0.27 -7.47 -7.63
N SER A 84 -0.72 -6.21 -7.62
CA SER A 84 -0.10 -5.13 -8.39
C SER A 84 1.29 -4.77 -7.88
N LEU A 85 1.52 -4.78 -6.56
CA LEU A 85 2.83 -4.58 -5.97
C LEU A 85 3.81 -5.70 -6.39
N THR A 86 3.36 -6.96 -6.38
CA THR A 86 4.17 -8.08 -6.89
C THR A 86 4.53 -7.88 -8.35
N SER A 87 3.57 -7.40 -9.16
CA SER A 87 3.82 -7.07 -10.57
C SER A 87 4.82 -5.92 -10.72
N LEU A 88 4.77 -4.91 -9.85
CA LEU A 88 5.72 -3.80 -9.83
C LEU A 88 7.14 -4.26 -9.48
N PHE A 89 7.30 -5.11 -8.45
CA PHE A 89 8.60 -5.70 -8.12
C PHE A 89 9.18 -6.46 -9.33
N ARG A 90 8.34 -7.25 -9.99
CA ARG A 90 8.74 -8.03 -11.16
C ARG A 90 9.15 -7.14 -12.33
N SER A 91 8.31 -6.19 -12.74
CA SER A 91 8.60 -5.34 -13.90
C SER A 91 9.80 -4.43 -13.69
N VAL A 92 10.00 -3.91 -12.46
CA VAL A 92 11.21 -3.16 -12.12
C VAL A 92 12.46 -4.06 -12.21
N GLY A 93 12.37 -5.31 -11.73
CA GLY A 93 13.45 -6.29 -11.85
C GLY A 93 13.75 -6.70 -13.30
N ASP A 94 12.71 -6.87 -14.10
CA ASP A 94 12.79 -7.17 -15.54
C ASP A 94 13.21 -5.95 -16.38
N ARG A 95 13.41 -4.79 -15.74
CA ARG A 95 13.76 -3.50 -16.34
C ARG A 95 12.73 -2.99 -17.37
N ASP A 96 11.46 -3.35 -17.18
CA ASP A 96 10.35 -2.94 -18.03
C ASP A 96 9.69 -1.68 -17.44
N ILE A 97 10.03 -0.52 -18.00
CA ILE A 97 9.56 0.78 -17.51
C ILE A 97 8.04 0.99 -17.69
N GLU A 98 7.47 0.53 -18.82
CA GLU A 98 6.06 0.71 -19.11
C GLU A 98 5.21 -0.14 -18.16
N SER A 99 5.55 -1.42 -18.03
CA SER A 99 4.88 -2.32 -17.08
C SER A 99 5.10 -1.87 -15.63
N SER A 100 6.25 -1.28 -15.29
CA SER A 100 6.50 -0.70 -13.97
C SER A 100 5.56 0.45 -13.66
N LYS A 101 5.39 1.40 -14.59
CA LYS A 101 4.46 2.53 -14.44
C LYS A 101 3.01 2.04 -14.30
N LEU A 102 2.59 1.08 -15.11
CA LEU A 102 1.23 0.51 -15.04
C LEU A 102 0.96 -0.23 -13.72
N ALA A 103 1.91 -1.05 -13.26
CA ALA A 103 1.81 -1.75 -12.00
C ALA A 103 1.83 -0.78 -10.80
N PHE A 104 2.61 0.30 -10.88
CA PHE A 104 2.64 1.36 -9.88
C PHE A 104 1.28 2.06 -9.76
N VAL A 105 0.70 2.51 -10.88
CA VAL A 105 -0.63 3.14 -10.90
C VAL A 105 -1.70 2.20 -10.35
N SER A 106 -1.64 0.92 -10.69
CA SER A 106 -2.54 -0.10 -10.16
C SER A 106 -2.41 -0.27 -8.64
N SER A 107 -1.18 -0.27 -8.13
CA SER A 107 -0.89 -0.34 -6.69
C SER A 107 -1.42 0.89 -5.96
N ALA A 108 -1.13 2.10 -6.47
CA ALA A 108 -1.61 3.35 -5.88
C ALA A 108 -3.14 3.41 -5.85
N SER A 109 -3.79 3.04 -6.95
CA SER A 109 -5.26 3.05 -7.07
C SER A 109 -5.93 2.08 -6.09
N ALA A 110 -5.38 0.88 -5.91
CA ALA A 110 -5.90 -0.09 -4.95
C ALA A 110 -5.72 0.40 -3.50
N LEU A 111 -4.55 1.00 -3.19
CA LEU A 111 -4.29 1.58 -1.88
C LEU A 111 -5.25 2.74 -1.56
N GLU A 112 -5.47 3.66 -2.49
CA GLU A 112 -6.38 4.80 -2.33
C GLU A 112 -7.82 4.32 -2.05
N LYS A 113 -8.31 3.36 -2.83
CA LYS A 113 -9.64 2.75 -2.60
C LYS A 113 -9.73 2.10 -1.24
N TRP A 114 -8.72 1.31 -0.86
CA TRP A 114 -8.65 0.68 0.44
C TRP A 114 -8.69 1.70 1.58
N VAL A 115 -7.90 2.78 1.50
CA VAL A 115 -7.89 3.86 2.49
C VAL A 115 -9.26 4.52 2.62
N GLY A 116 -9.98 4.69 1.50
CA GLY A 116 -11.37 5.13 1.45
C GLY A 116 -12.31 4.21 2.23
N PHE A 117 -12.28 2.91 1.95
CA PHE A 117 -13.12 1.92 2.64
C PHE A 117 -12.78 1.77 4.13
N ALA A 118 -11.49 1.79 4.47
CA ALA A 118 -11.00 1.70 5.84
C ALA A 118 -11.31 2.97 6.66
N GLY A 119 -11.71 4.07 6.03
CA GLY A 119 -11.98 5.34 6.71
C GLY A 119 -10.72 6.01 7.25
N LEU A 120 -9.58 5.79 6.60
CA LEU A 120 -8.27 6.34 6.97
C LEU A 120 -7.91 7.61 6.19
N VAL A 121 -8.82 8.11 5.35
CA VAL A 121 -8.66 9.37 4.61
C VAL A 121 -8.30 10.50 5.58
N GLY A 122 -7.24 11.24 5.27
CA GLY A 122 -6.74 12.34 6.10
C GLY A 122 -5.97 11.91 7.37
N GLN A 123 -5.88 10.61 7.68
CA GLN A 123 -5.05 10.10 8.77
C GLN A 123 -3.65 9.70 8.32
N LEU A 124 -3.50 9.40 7.03
CA LEU A 124 -2.23 9.07 6.40
C LEU A 124 -1.78 10.26 5.54
N LYS A 125 -0.56 10.75 5.74
CA LYS A 125 -0.06 11.93 5.02
C LYS A 125 0.53 11.52 3.67
N GLY A 126 0.28 12.32 2.63
CA GLY A 126 0.86 12.12 1.30
C GLY A 126 0.04 11.23 0.36
N LEU A 127 -1.22 10.96 0.72
CA LEU A 127 -2.29 10.49 -0.15
C LEU A 127 -3.24 11.66 -0.47
#